data_AF-A0A3S0C7H6-F1
#
_entry.id   AF-A0A3S0C7H6-F1
#
_cell.length_a   1.000
_cell.length_b   1.000
_cell.length_c   1.000
_cell.angle_alpha   90.00
_cell.angle_beta   90.00
_cell.angle_gamma   90.00
#
_symmetry.space_group_name_H-M   'P 1'
#
loop_
_entity.id
_entity.type
_entity.pdbx_description
1 polymer ?
#
loop_
_entity_poly.entity_id
_entity_poly.type
_entity_poly.pdbx_seq_one_letter_code
_entity_poly.pdbx_strand_id
1 'polypeptide(L)'
;MSQNLISLTLSEAELAEMDAAIGALEATLSRHLMDLSVDERRSLPKMGDKSEAFCRQTLNVLSQNPQVVPAGLDLAEARRDLLALDQLRSRTTRLRQLLGRAEDTETALGSDVMRASLEGYALLKVLGKGSGLESLRRDMAARFSRSTAATKNPIPAA
;
A
#
# COMPACT_ATOMS: atom_id res chain seq x y z
N MET A 1 -30.99 7.35 -0.20
CA MET A 1 -30.68 6.43 0.90
C MET A 1 -29.28 6.80 1.35
N SER A 2 -29.11 7.28 2.58
CA SER A 2 -27.78 7.55 3.14
C SER A 2 -27.02 6.23 3.21
N GLN A 3 -25.77 6.21 2.74
CA GLN A 3 -24.89 5.06 2.89
C GLN A 3 -24.05 5.25 4.15
N ASN A 4 -23.92 4.16 4.89
CA ASN A 4 -23.01 4.02 6.03
C ASN A 4 -22.48 2.58 5.95
N LEU A 5 -21.30 2.43 5.36
CA LEU A 5 -20.60 1.16 5.20
C LEU A 5 -19.89 0.76 6.49
N ILE A 6 -19.38 1.72 7.26
CA ILE A 6 -18.68 1.46 8.51
C ILE A 6 -18.82 2.60 9.52
N SER A 7 -18.93 2.24 10.80
CA SER A 7 -18.84 3.19 11.92
C SER A 7 -17.64 2.80 12.80
N LEU A 8 -16.52 3.49 12.59
CA LEU A 8 -15.27 3.28 13.31
C LEU A 8 -15.03 4.43 14.28
N THR A 9 -14.60 4.11 15.50
CA THR A 9 -14.12 5.09 16.48
C THR A 9 -12.87 4.51 17.12
N LEU A 10 -11.77 5.24 17.01
CA LEU A 10 -10.49 4.87 17.63
C LEU A 10 -10.26 5.78 18.83
N SER A 11 -10.01 5.18 19.99
CA SER A 11 -9.65 5.91 21.20
C SER A 11 -8.21 6.41 21.13
N GLU A 12 -7.88 7.45 21.92
CA GLU A 12 -6.50 7.94 22.04
C GLU A 12 -5.53 6.85 22.51
N ALA A 13 -6.00 5.94 23.37
CA ALA A 13 -5.21 4.81 23.84
C ALA A 13 -4.89 3.82 22.69
N GLU A 14 -5.87 3.47 21.86
CA GLU A 14 -5.65 2.59 20.70
C GLU A 14 -4.70 3.22 19.68
N LEU A 15 -4.82 4.53 19.43
CA LEU A 15 -3.90 5.25 18.54
C LEU A 15 -2.47 5.25 19.09
N ALA A 16 -2.29 5.51 20.38
CA ALA A 16 -0.98 5.47 21.02
C ALA A 16 -0.36 4.06 21.00
N GLU A 17 -1.16 3.01 21.21
CA GLU A 17 -0.71 1.62 21.10
C GLU A 17 -0.28 1.25 19.67
N MET A 18 -1.03 1.73 18.66
CA MET A 18 -0.68 1.54 17.25
C MET A 18 0.66 2.21 16.93
N ASP A 19 0.84 3.47 17.32
CA ASP A 19 2.08 4.21 17.07
C ASP A 19 3.27 3.56 17.77
N ALA A 20 3.10 3.11 19.01
CA ALA A 20 4.13 2.39 19.75
C ALA A 20 4.50 1.05 19.07
N ALA A 21 3.52 0.30 18.57
CA ALA A 21 3.76 -0.95 17.86
C ALA A 21 4.50 -0.73 16.52
N ILE A 22 4.13 0.31 15.77
CA ILE A 22 4.81 0.69 14.52
C ILE A 22 6.25 1.09 14.84
N GLY A 23 6.47 1.99 15.81
CA GLY A 23 7.81 2.41 16.22
C GLY A 23 8.69 1.25 16.70
N ALA A 24 8.12 0.26 17.39
CA ALA A 24 8.85 -0.94 17.80
C ALA A 24 9.28 -1.81 16.59
N LEU A 25 8.43 -1.94 15.57
CA LEU A 25 8.76 -2.64 14.33
C LEU A 25 9.89 -1.93 13.57
N GLU A 26 9.78 -0.61 13.42
CA GLU A 26 10.79 0.23 12.77
C GLU A 26 12.14 0.13 13.49
N ALA A 27 12.16 0.29 14.81
CA ALA A 27 13.37 0.18 15.61
C ALA A 27 14.04 -1.20 15.45
N THR A 28 13.25 -2.28 15.47
CA THR A 28 13.73 -3.66 15.34
C THR A 28 14.36 -3.93 13.97
N LEU A 29 13.79 -3.34 12.92
CA LEU A 29 14.13 -3.62 11.53
C LEU A 29 15.08 -2.59 10.90
N SER A 30 15.30 -1.45 11.55
CA SER A 30 16.10 -0.31 11.07
C SER A 30 17.47 -0.66 10.48
N ARG A 31 18.16 -1.64 11.07
CA ARG A 31 19.50 -2.08 10.66
C ARG A 31 19.53 -3.20 9.61
N HIS A 32 18.37 -3.77 9.28
CA HIS A 32 18.26 -4.96 8.43
C HIS A 32 17.57 -4.68 7.10
N LEU A 33 16.70 -3.68 7.05
CA LEU A 33 15.98 -3.33 5.83
C LEU A 33 16.81 -2.38 4.96
N MET A 34 16.58 -2.47 3.66
CA MET A 34 17.18 -1.58 2.67
C MET A 34 16.13 -1.11 1.68
N ASP A 35 16.31 0.11 1.21
CA ASP A 35 15.50 0.69 0.16
C ASP A 35 16.22 0.53 -1.18
N LEU A 36 15.53 -0.12 -2.13
CA LEU A 36 15.99 -0.21 -3.50
C LEU A 36 15.37 0.92 -4.31
N SER A 37 16.20 1.65 -5.04
CA SER A 37 15.75 2.55 -6.09
C SER A 37 15.00 1.79 -7.19
N VAL A 38 14.27 2.54 -8.02
CA VAL A 38 13.53 1.97 -9.16
C VAL A 38 14.48 1.25 -10.12
N ASP A 39 15.67 1.82 -10.37
CA ASP A 39 16.64 1.26 -11.30
C ASP A 39 17.33 0.02 -10.73
N GLU A 40 17.70 0.00 -9.44
CA GLU A 40 18.21 -1.20 -8.76
C GLU A 40 17.18 -2.34 -8.79
N ARG A 41 15.91 -2.04 -8.47
CA ARG A 41 14.85 -3.04 -8.51
C ARG A 41 14.67 -3.63 -9.93
N ARG A 42 14.86 -2.82 -10.96
CA ARG A 42 14.77 -3.26 -12.37
C ARG A 42 15.95 -4.13 -12.77
N SER A 43 17.17 -3.76 -12.39
CA SER A 43 18.40 -4.44 -12.78
C SER A 43 18.64 -5.77 -12.07
N LEU A 44 18.15 -5.93 -10.83
CA LEU A 44 18.37 -7.16 -10.07
C LEU A 44 17.68 -8.39 -10.69
N PRO A 45 18.34 -9.57 -10.71
CA PRO A 45 17.71 -10.83 -11.03
C PRO A 45 16.64 -11.13 -9.96
N LYS A 46 15.42 -11.45 -10.41
CA LYS A 46 14.26 -11.58 -9.53
C LYS A 46 13.99 -13.04 -9.23
N MET A 47 13.86 -13.35 -7.95
CA MET A 47 13.38 -14.66 -7.51
C MET A 47 11.86 -14.60 -7.28
N GLY A 48 11.10 -15.09 -8.25
CA GLY A 48 9.67 -15.36 -8.07
C GLY A 48 9.44 -16.82 -7.68
N ASP A 49 8.18 -17.22 -7.52
CA ASP A 49 7.82 -18.55 -6.99
C ASP A 49 8.47 -19.72 -7.75
N LYS A 50 8.54 -19.63 -9.08
CA LYS A 50 9.18 -20.67 -9.90
C LYS A 50 10.70 -20.72 -9.74
N SER A 51 11.37 -19.57 -9.66
CA SER A 51 12.83 -19.51 -9.51
C SER A 51 13.28 -19.82 -8.10
N GLU A 52 12.42 -19.65 -7.09
CA GLU A 52 12.73 -20.03 -5.72
C GLU A 52 12.98 -21.54 -5.56
N ALA A 53 12.10 -22.37 -6.11
CA ALA A 53 12.28 -23.83 -6.07
C ALA A 53 13.61 -24.24 -6.72
N PHE A 54 13.97 -23.59 -7.84
CA PHE A 54 15.25 -23.75 -8.49
C PHE A 54 16.42 -23.34 -7.58
N CYS A 55 16.36 -22.16 -6.95
CA CYS A 55 17.41 -21.67 -6.05
C CYS A 55 17.63 -22.64 -4.86
N ARG A 56 16.54 -23.03 -4.18
CA ARG A 56 16.61 -23.94 -3.03
C ARG A 56 17.19 -25.30 -3.41
N GLN A 57 16.75 -25.87 -4.54
CA GLN A 57 17.29 -27.14 -5.04
C GLN A 57 18.78 -27.01 -5.40
N THR A 58 19.16 -25.93 -6.08
CA THR A 58 20.56 -25.68 -6.47
C THR A 58 21.46 -25.58 -5.23
N LEU A 59 21.08 -24.78 -4.24
CA LEU A 59 21.86 -24.62 -3.01
C LEU A 59 21.97 -25.94 -2.22
N ASN A 60 20.92 -26.77 -2.23
CA ASN A 60 20.95 -28.10 -1.61
C ASN A 60 21.95 -29.04 -2.32
N VAL A 61 21.90 -29.10 -3.65
CA VAL A 61 22.82 -29.94 -4.44
C VAL A 61 24.27 -29.49 -4.24
N LEU A 62 24.54 -28.18 -4.27
CA LEU A 62 25.88 -27.65 -4.00
C LEU A 62 26.36 -27.96 -2.58
N SER A 63 25.47 -27.92 -1.59
CA SER A 63 25.82 -28.28 -0.19
C SER A 63 26.20 -29.75 -0.03
N GLN A 64 25.58 -30.63 -0.81
CA GLN A 64 25.88 -32.07 -0.81
C GLN A 64 27.14 -32.41 -1.63
N ASN A 65 27.59 -31.49 -2.49
CA ASN A 65 28.72 -31.68 -3.39
C ASN A 65 29.74 -30.55 -3.25
N PRO A 66 30.33 -30.34 -2.06
CA PRO A 66 31.24 -29.22 -1.83
C PRO A 66 32.46 -29.21 -2.76
N GLN A 67 32.87 -30.37 -3.28
CA GLN A 67 33.99 -30.51 -4.20
C GLN A 67 33.80 -29.82 -5.56
N VAL A 68 32.54 -29.53 -5.97
CA VAL A 68 32.26 -28.81 -7.22
C VAL A 68 32.06 -27.31 -7.00
N VAL A 69 32.04 -26.86 -5.74
CA VAL A 69 31.81 -25.45 -5.38
C VAL A 69 33.13 -24.69 -5.53
N PRO A 70 33.22 -23.71 -6.44
CA PRO A 70 34.41 -22.90 -6.58
C PRO A 70 34.65 -22.06 -5.33
N ALA A 71 35.92 -21.78 -5.00
CA ALA A 71 36.29 -20.97 -3.83
C ALA A 71 35.72 -19.54 -3.85
N GLY A 72 35.37 -19.01 -5.03
CA GLY A 72 34.77 -17.68 -5.18
C GLY A 72 33.25 -17.64 -4.89
N LEU A 73 32.58 -18.78 -4.73
CA LEU A 73 31.16 -18.83 -4.42
C LEU A 73 30.95 -19.02 -2.91
N ASP A 74 30.45 -17.98 -2.24
CA ASP A 74 30.05 -18.09 -0.83
C ASP A 74 28.69 -18.79 -0.70
N LEU A 75 28.72 -20.12 -0.76
CA LEU A 75 27.55 -20.96 -0.59
C LEU A 75 26.94 -20.82 0.82
N ALA A 76 27.77 -20.54 1.83
CA ALA A 76 27.28 -20.41 3.20
C ALA A 76 26.43 -19.15 3.37
N GLU A 77 26.86 -18.03 2.79
CA GLU A 77 26.08 -16.78 2.75
C GLU A 77 24.78 -16.96 1.98
N ALA A 78 24.80 -17.53 0.79
CA ALA A 78 23.58 -17.76 0.01
C ALA A 78 22.53 -18.61 0.76
N ARG A 79 22.97 -19.56 1.60
CA ARG A 79 22.06 -20.33 2.47
C ARG A 79 21.54 -19.52 3.65
N ARG A 80 22.36 -18.63 4.23
CA ARG A 80 21.91 -17.69 5.28
C ARG A 80 20.86 -16.75 4.73
N ASP A 81 21.06 -16.22 3.52
CA ASP A 81 20.10 -15.35 2.84
C ASP A 81 18.77 -16.05 2.58
N LEU A 82 18.80 -17.30 2.08
CA LEU A 82 17.57 -18.06 1.86
C LEU A 82 16.79 -18.29 3.16
N LEU A 83 17.49 -18.57 4.26
CA LEU A 83 16.86 -18.70 5.58
C LEU A 83 16.27 -17.38 6.09
N ALA A 84 17.01 -16.27 5.95
CA ALA A 84 16.54 -14.95 6.34
C ALA A 84 15.32 -14.53 5.53
N LEU A 85 15.30 -14.84 4.23
CA LEU A 85 14.16 -14.61 3.36
C LEU A 85 12.91 -15.38 3.83
N ASP A 86 13.06 -16.67 4.17
CA ASP A 86 11.94 -17.49 4.68
C ASP A 86 11.37 -16.90 5.99
N GLN A 87 12.24 -16.43 6.89
CA GLN A 87 11.83 -15.80 8.14
C GLN A 87 11.07 -14.49 7.89
N LEU A 88 11.58 -13.65 6.99
CA LEU A 88 11.01 -12.34 6.69
C LEU A 88 9.64 -12.45 6.00
N ARG A 89 9.51 -13.36 5.02
CA ARG A 89 8.29 -13.51 4.21
C ARG A 89 7.02 -13.73 5.03
N SER A 90 7.09 -14.56 6.07
CA SER A 90 5.96 -14.79 6.96
C SER A 90 5.45 -13.50 7.60
N ARG A 91 6.36 -12.61 8.03
CA ARG A 91 6.03 -11.33 8.67
C ARG A 91 5.54 -10.33 7.62
N THR A 92 6.20 -10.25 6.47
CA THR A 92 5.78 -9.38 5.37
C THR A 92 4.36 -9.71 4.90
N THR A 93 4.00 -10.99 4.81
CA THR A 93 2.63 -11.40 4.44
C THR A 93 1.60 -10.91 5.47
N ARG A 94 1.88 -11.03 6.77
CA ARG A 94 0.98 -10.53 7.82
C ARG A 94 0.82 -9.01 7.78
N LEU A 95 1.92 -8.28 7.56
CA LEU A 95 1.89 -6.82 7.42
C LEU A 95 1.08 -6.38 6.19
N ARG A 96 1.24 -7.04 5.04
CA ARG A 96 0.43 -6.75 3.84
C ARG A 96 -1.06 -7.01 4.07
N GLN A 97 -1.41 -8.08 4.77
CA GLN A 97 -2.83 -8.37 5.07
C GLN A 97 -3.43 -7.32 6.01
N LEU A 98 -2.67 -6.86 7.01
CA LEU A 98 -3.10 -5.79 7.91
C LEU A 98 -3.28 -4.48 7.14
N LEU A 99 -2.30 -4.11 6.31
CA LEU A 99 -2.35 -2.92 5.47
C LEU A 99 -3.56 -2.96 4.52
N GLY A 100 -3.78 -4.08 3.82
CA GLY A 100 -4.92 -4.20 2.90
C GLY A 100 -6.28 -4.00 3.60
N ARG A 101 -6.45 -4.54 4.82
CA ARG A 101 -7.66 -4.29 5.63
C ARG A 101 -7.80 -2.84 6.05
N ALA A 102 -6.69 -2.16 6.36
CA ALA A 102 -6.70 -0.74 6.66
C ALA A 102 -7.09 0.09 5.43
N GLU A 103 -6.51 -0.19 4.26
CA GLU A 103 -6.83 0.46 2.97
C GLU A 103 -8.29 0.26 2.56
N ASP A 104 -8.84 -0.95 2.75
CA ASP A 104 -10.27 -1.25 2.52
C ASP A 104 -11.16 -0.42 3.45
N THR A 105 -10.75 -0.27 4.71
CA THR A 105 -11.47 0.51 5.72
C THR A 105 -11.43 2.01 5.41
N GLU A 106 -10.27 2.54 5.03
CA GLU A 106 -10.11 3.92 4.57
C GLU A 106 -10.99 4.21 3.35
N THR A 107 -11.06 3.27 2.40
CA THR A 107 -11.92 3.38 1.23
C THR A 107 -13.40 3.43 1.62
N ALA A 108 -13.83 2.56 2.55
CA ALA A 108 -15.21 2.54 3.05
C ALA A 108 -15.58 3.86 3.76
N LEU A 109 -14.72 4.33 4.69
CA LEU A 109 -14.89 5.60 5.41
C LEU A 109 -14.96 6.79 4.43
N GLY A 110 -14.05 6.83 3.47
CA GLY A 110 -14.03 7.88 2.43
C GLY A 110 -15.30 7.90 1.60
N SER A 111 -15.87 6.72 1.29
CA SER A 111 -17.13 6.59 0.55
C SER A 111 -18.31 7.16 1.34
N ASP A 112 -18.40 6.84 2.63
CA ASP A 112 -19.43 7.35 3.53
C ASP A 112 -19.37 8.88 3.65
N VAL A 113 -18.16 9.42 3.88
CA VAL A 113 -17.93 10.87 3.93
C VAL A 113 -18.30 11.55 2.62
N MET A 114 -17.89 10.96 1.48
CA MET A 114 -18.17 11.51 0.16
C MET A 114 -19.66 11.56 -0.12
N ARG A 115 -20.42 10.51 0.22
CA ARG A 115 -21.87 10.49 0.01
C ARG A 115 -22.62 11.45 0.89
N ALA A 116 -22.30 11.51 2.18
CA ALA A 116 -22.88 12.49 3.08
C ALA A 116 -22.62 13.93 2.57
N SER A 117 -21.41 14.19 2.08
CA SER A 117 -21.04 15.49 1.50
C SER A 117 -21.83 15.81 0.22
N LEU A 118 -22.06 14.84 -0.67
CA LEU A 118 -22.87 15.03 -1.87
C LEU A 118 -24.34 15.30 -1.56
N GLU A 119 -24.92 14.57 -0.61
CA GLU A 119 -26.29 14.78 -0.13
C GLU A 119 -26.44 16.17 0.51
N GLY A 120 -25.50 16.57 1.37
CA GLY A 120 -25.45 17.91 1.95
C GLY A 120 -25.32 19.01 0.90
N TYR A 121 -24.45 18.83 -0.10
CA TYR A 121 -24.32 19.79 -1.20
C TYR A 121 -25.60 19.88 -2.05
N ALA A 122 -26.30 18.77 -2.28
CA ALA A 122 -27.59 18.78 -2.97
C ALA A 122 -28.66 19.54 -2.17
N LEU A 123 -28.71 19.36 -0.84
CA LEU A 123 -29.58 20.13 0.04
C LEU A 123 -29.28 21.63 -0.03
N LEU A 124 -28.00 22.03 0.01
CA LEU A 124 -27.60 23.43 -0.14
C LEU A 124 -28.00 24.03 -1.50
N LYS A 125 -28.04 23.23 -2.58
CA LYS A 125 -28.55 23.69 -3.89
C LYS A 125 -30.06 23.97 -3.88
N VAL A 126 -30.83 23.21 -3.12
CA VAL A 126 -32.29 23.32 -3.07
C VAL A 126 -32.71 24.39 -2.07
N LEU A 127 -32.17 24.35 -0.85
CA LEU A 127 -32.57 25.17 0.29
C LEU A 127 -31.71 26.42 0.47
N GLY A 128 -30.51 26.47 -0.11
CA GLY A 128 -29.56 27.57 0.08
C GLY A 128 -29.89 28.84 -0.70
N LYS A 129 -30.84 28.80 -1.64
CA LYS A 129 -31.24 29.96 -2.45
C LYS A 129 -31.88 31.03 -1.56
N GLY A 130 -31.29 32.22 -1.52
CA GLY A 130 -31.77 33.34 -0.70
C GLY A 130 -31.36 33.28 0.78
N SER A 131 -30.58 32.27 1.19
CA SER A 131 -30.15 32.07 2.58
C SER A 131 -28.79 32.71 2.95
N GLY A 132 -28.14 33.40 2.01
CA GLY A 132 -26.77 33.91 2.19
C GLY A 132 -25.65 32.87 2.00
N LEU A 133 -25.98 31.58 1.85
CA LEU A 133 -25.02 30.47 1.67
C LEU A 133 -24.54 30.29 0.21
N GLU A 134 -24.86 31.23 -0.67
CA GLU A 134 -24.65 31.11 -2.12
C GLU A 134 -23.18 31.22 -2.55
N SER A 135 -22.36 31.98 -1.82
CA SER A 135 -20.90 32.02 -2.01
C SER A 135 -20.27 30.69 -1.64
N LEU A 136 -20.57 30.17 -0.44
CA LEU A 136 -20.09 28.87 0.05
C LEU A 136 -20.48 27.73 -0.90
N ARG A 137 -21.73 27.72 -1.38
CA ARG A 137 -22.20 26.74 -2.37
C ARG A 137 -21.42 26.82 -3.69
N ARG A 138 -21.06 28.03 -4.15
CA ARG A 138 -20.25 28.22 -5.37
C ARG A 138 -18.82 27.75 -5.19
N ASP A 139 -18.22 27.99 -4.03
CA ASP A 139 -16.86 27.53 -3.73
C ASP A 139 -16.79 25.99 -3.72
N MET A 140 -17.79 25.33 -3.13
CA MET A 140 -17.92 23.86 -3.19
C MET A 140 -18.15 23.34 -4.62
N ALA A 141 -18.78 24.15 -5.49
CA ALA A 141 -19.05 23.77 -6.88
C ALA A 141 -17.77 23.71 -7.75
N ALA A 142 -16.67 24.33 -7.33
CA ALA A 142 -15.39 24.32 -8.04
C ALA A 142 -14.82 22.90 -8.25
N ARG A 143 -15.21 21.93 -7.41
CA ARG A 143 -14.90 20.50 -7.62
C ARG A 143 -15.43 19.98 -8.96
N PHE A 144 -16.62 20.42 -9.38
CA PHE A 144 -17.30 19.90 -10.56
C PHE A 144 -16.88 20.61 -11.86
N SER A 145 -16.35 21.85 -11.77
CA SER A 145 -15.87 22.59 -12.95
C SER A 145 -14.53 22.09 -13.48
N ARG A 146 -13.71 21.40 -12.67
CA ARG A 146 -12.50 20.71 -13.16
C ARG A 146 -12.80 19.43 -13.95
N SER A 147 -13.96 18.81 -13.76
CA SER A 147 -14.33 17.55 -14.44
C SER A 147 -14.62 17.74 -15.93
N THR A 148 -14.98 18.94 -16.39
CA THR A 148 -15.32 19.19 -17.80
C THR A 148 -14.11 19.44 -18.70
N ALA A 149 -12.95 19.75 -18.13
CA ALA A 149 -11.72 20.00 -18.90
C ALA A 149 -11.01 18.71 -19.36
N ALA A 150 -11.24 17.56 -18.69
CA ALA A 150 -10.56 16.30 -19.02
C ALA A 150 -11.22 15.51 -20.18
N THR A 151 -12.40 15.91 -20.65
CA THR A 151 -13.15 15.25 -21.74
C THR A 151 -12.98 15.88 -23.13
N LYS A 152 -12.09 16.88 -23.29
CA LYS A 152 -11.78 17.48 -24.60
C LYS A 152 -10.32 17.26 -24.99
N ASN A 153 -9.94 16.01 -25.26
CA ASN A 153 -8.86 15.72 -26.20
C ASN A 153 -9.38 14.63 -27.16
N PRO A 154 -9.81 14.99 -28.39
CA PRO A 154 -9.95 14.00 -29.44
C PRO A 154 -8.54 13.54 -29.85
N ILE A 155 -8.33 12.23 -29.82
CA ILE A 155 -7.16 11.57 -30.42
C ILE A 155 -7.24 11.83 -31.94
N PRO A 156 -6.23 12.42 -32.60
CA PRO A 156 -6.15 12.37 -34.06
C PRO A 156 -5.76 10.94 -34.46
N ALA A 157 -6.64 10.31 -35.24
CA ALA A 157 -6.36 9.04 -35.90
C ALA A 157 -5.19 9.19 -36.90
N ALA A 158 -4.50 8.06 -37.10
CA ALA A 158 -3.36 7.88 -38.01
C ALA A 158 -3.66 8.25 -39.47
#